data_AF-A0A9E5M9M9-F1
#
_entry.id   AF-A0A9E5M9M9-F1
#
_cell.length_a   1.000
_cell.length_b   1.000
_cell.length_c   1.000
_cell.angle_alpha   90.00
_cell.angle_beta   90.00
_cell.angle_gamma   90.00
#
_symmetry.space_group_name_H-M   'P 1'
#
loop_
_entity.id
_entity.type
_entity.pdbx_description
1 polymer ?
#
loop_
_entity_poly.entity_id
_entity_poly.type
_entity_poly.pdbx_seq_one_letter_code
_entity_poly.pdbx_strand_id
1 'polypeptide(L)'
;KARAGEDPYWIASFGEGRPGWHIECTAIALKNLSETNPTSITLQAGGSDLIFPHHYMTALQAKALTGVEFASCYSHAGMIGLDGEKMSKSKGNLVFVSKLRQDGVSPAVIRLALFADKYSSDRMWSKELLDSAAEFLDRLLSALSRQEVAPTFEVVQELVNALADDLDTPRVFLALSNWCARTEAGQMGGSPGEISRALDTYLGITL
;
A
#
# COMPACT_ATOMS: atom_id res chain seq x y z
N LYS A 1 -22.44 12.82 21.00
CA LYS A 1 -22.41 12.60 22.46
C LYS A 1 -22.72 11.13 22.69
N ALA A 2 -21.93 10.44 23.52
CA ALA A 2 -22.27 9.11 24.00
C ALA A 2 -23.54 9.20 24.86
N ARG A 3 -24.44 8.22 24.77
CA ARG A 3 -25.61 8.14 25.65
C ARG A 3 -25.24 7.41 26.94
N ALA A 4 -25.51 8.03 28.08
CA ALA A 4 -25.24 7.44 29.39
C ALA A 4 -25.98 6.09 29.52
N GLY A 5 -25.23 5.01 29.78
CA GLY A 5 -25.76 3.65 29.94
C GLY A 5 -25.87 2.81 28.66
N GLU A 6 -25.72 3.40 27.47
CA GLU A 6 -25.79 2.68 26.18
C GLU A 6 -24.44 2.63 25.45
N ASP A 7 -23.67 3.72 25.51
CA ASP A 7 -22.40 3.85 24.80
C ASP A 7 -21.20 3.84 25.76
N PRO A 8 -20.03 3.31 25.35
CA PRO A 8 -18.79 3.52 26.09
C PRO A 8 -18.45 5.02 26.18
N TYR A 9 -18.04 5.45 27.37
CA TYR A 9 -17.70 6.84 27.67
C TYR A 9 -16.48 6.95 28.61
N TRP A 10 -15.90 8.14 28.63
CA TRP A 10 -14.81 8.57 29.51
C TRP A 10 -15.19 9.88 30.20
N ILE A 11 -14.71 10.04 31.44
CA ILE A 11 -14.86 11.27 32.22
C ILE A 11 -13.79 12.27 31.78
N ALA A 12 -14.20 13.47 31.40
CA ALA A 12 -13.31 14.60 31.10
C ALA A 12 -13.77 15.86 31.83
N SER A 13 -12.89 16.87 31.92
CA SER A 13 -13.19 18.15 32.60
C SER A 13 -14.37 18.92 31.98
N PHE A 14 -14.73 18.60 30.74
CA PHE A 14 -15.86 19.17 29.98
C PHE A 14 -17.05 18.21 29.86
N GLY A 15 -17.11 17.18 30.72
CA GLY A 15 -18.21 16.23 30.82
C GLY A 15 -17.89 14.84 30.27
N GLU A 16 -18.87 13.95 30.42
CA GLU A 16 -18.77 12.56 29.96
C GLU A 16 -18.98 12.45 28.45
N GLY A 17 -18.16 11.64 27.79
CA GLY A 17 -18.29 11.43 26.36
C GLY A 17 -17.22 10.51 25.78
N ARG A 18 -17.05 10.56 24.46
CA ARG A 18 -15.99 9.86 23.74
C ARG A 18 -15.37 10.78 22.70
N PRO A 19 -14.13 10.53 22.26
CA PRO A 19 -13.51 11.31 21.21
C PRO A 19 -14.33 11.32 19.91
N GLY A 20 -14.19 12.40 19.16
CA GLY A 20 -14.65 12.45 17.78
C GLY A 20 -13.62 11.76 16.86
N TRP A 21 -14.09 11.25 15.72
CA TRP A 21 -13.24 10.47 14.81
C TRP A 21 -11.95 11.20 14.39
N HIS A 22 -12.01 12.49 14.07
CA HIS A 22 -10.85 13.24 13.55
C HIS A 22 -9.79 13.54 14.63
N ILE A 23 -10.21 13.81 15.87
CA ILE A 23 -9.30 14.20 16.97
C ILE A 23 -8.47 13.02 17.48
N GLU A 24 -8.96 11.79 17.29
CA GLU A 24 -8.21 10.58 17.64
C GLU A 24 -6.90 10.51 16.85
N CYS A 25 -6.95 10.59 15.52
CA CYS A 25 -5.75 10.58 14.67
C CYS A 25 -4.83 11.77 14.96
N THR A 26 -5.39 12.96 15.18
CA THR A 26 -4.62 14.16 15.58
C THR A 26 -3.83 13.91 16.85
N ALA A 27 -4.49 13.47 17.93
CA ALA A 27 -3.88 13.28 19.24
C ALA A 27 -2.84 12.15 19.23
N ILE A 28 -3.11 11.06 18.50
CA ILE A 28 -2.17 9.94 18.36
C ILE A 28 -0.91 10.38 17.60
N ALA A 29 -1.06 11.06 16.47
CA ALA A 29 0.06 11.50 15.66
C ALA A 29 0.96 12.47 16.44
N LEU A 30 0.39 13.54 17.02
CA LEU A 30 1.15 14.53 17.77
C LEU A 30 1.85 13.97 19.01
N LYS A 31 1.28 12.93 19.64
CA LYS A 31 1.88 12.30 20.82
C LYS A 31 3.07 11.40 20.48
N ASN A 32 2.97 10.67 19.36
CA ASN A 32 3.91 9.57 19.08
C ASN A 32 4.95 9.92 18.01
N LEU A 33 4.68 10.91 17.17
CA LEU A 33 5.59 11.32 16.11
C LEU A 33 6.32 12.58 16.58
N SER A 34 7.65 12.60 16.40
CA SER A 34 8.46 13.77 16.71
C SER A 34 8.13 14.90 15.73
N GLU A 35 8.09 16.12 16.23
CA GLU A 35 7.92 17.31 15.39
C GLU A 35 9.03 17.37 14.34
N THR A 36 8.63 17.42 13.07
CA THR A 36 9.53 17.59 11.94
C THR A 36 9.52 19.03 11.48
N ASN A 37 10.23 19.92 12.17
CA ASN A 37 10.26 21.35 11.81
C ASN A 37 10.51 21.54 10.29
N PRO A 38 9.60 22.18 9.53
CA PRO A 38 8.55 23.12 9.94
C PRO A 38 7.12 22.56 10.11
N THR A 39 6.91 21.25 10.02
CA THR A 39 5.60 20.58 10.16
C THR A 39 5.55 19.67 11.39
N SER A 40 4.34 19.21 11.76
CA SER A 40 4.22 18.27 12.88
C SER A 40 4.73 16.87 12.50
N ILE A 41 4.52 16.44 11.25
CA ILE A 41 4.95 15.14 10.70
C ILE A 41 5.39 15.27 9.23
N THR A 42 6.17 14.31 8.73
CA THR A 42 6.59 14.33 7.32
C THR A 42 5.46 13.95 6.35
N LEU A 43 4.73 12.86 6.63
CA LEU A 43 3.76 12.26 5.71
C LEU A 43 2.48 11.84 6.43
N GLN A 44 1.34 12.34 5.96
CA GLN A 44 0.01 11.81 6.30
C GLN A 44 -0.50 10.98 5.12
N ALA A 45 -0.83 9.71 5.35
CA ALA A 45 -1.29 8.82 4.28
C ALA A 45 -2.61 8.11 4.61
N GLY A 46 -3.34 7.68 3.58
CA GLY A 46 -4.60 6.94 3.73
C GLY A 46 -5.29 6.64 2.40
N GLY A 47 -6.53 6.16 2.42
CA GLY A 47 -7.35 6.08 1.21
C GLY A 47 -7.80 7.47 0.74
N SER A 48 -8.12 7.61 -0.55
CA SER A 48 -8.61 8.87 -1.12
C SER A 48 -9.92 9.35 -0.48
N ASP A 49 -10.73 8.44 0.07
CA ASP A 49 -11.92 8.75 0.86
C ASP A 49 -11.62 9.48 2.18
N LEU A 50 -10.37 9.41 2.66
CA LEU A 50 -9.94 10.11 3.88
C LEU A 50 -9.47 11.54 3.61
N ILE A 51 -9.28 11.97 2.35
CA ILE A 51 -8.90 13.36 2.02
C ILE A 51 -9.84 14.34 2.74
N PHE A 52 -11.15 14.13 2.57
CA PHE A 52 -12.19 14.93 3.21
C PHE A 52 -13.34 14.03 3.70
N PRO A 53 -13.86 14.24 4.92
CA PRO A 53 -13.46 15.28 5.87
C PRO A 53 -12.25 14.92 6.73
N HIS A 54 -11.80 13.65 6.72
CA HIS A 54 -10.96 13.13 7.79
C HIS A 54 -9.59 13.82 7.90
N HIS A 55 -8.72 13.72 6.90
CA HIS A 55 -7.39 14.32 6.91
C HIS A 55 -7.45 15.85 6.96
N TYR A 56 -8.43 16.46 6.30
CA TYR A 56 -8.66 17.91 6.39
C TYR A 56 -8.89 18.36 7.84
N MET A 57 -9.81 17.71 8.56
CA MET A 57 -10.13 18.06 9.94
C MET A 57 -8.97 17.72 10.90
N THR A 58 -8.27 16.61 10.68
CA THR A 58 -7.07 16.25 11.45
C THR A 58 -5.98 17.31 11.30
N ALA A 59 -5.70 17.77 10.07
CA ALA A 59 -4.71 18.81 9.82
C ALA A 59 -5.07 20.15 10.47
N LEU A 60 -6.35 20.56 10.37
CA LEU A 60 -6.83 21.78 11.03
C LEU A 60 -6.73 21.73 12.55
N GLN A 61 -7.10 20.60 13.15
CA GLN A 61 -7.00 20.41 14.60
C GLN A 61 -5.55 20.43 15.07
N ALA A 62 -4.66 19.73 14.36
CA ALA A 62 -3.23 19.73 14.68
C ALA A 62 -2.65 21.15 14.59
N LYS A 63 -2.91 21.87 13.50
CA LYS A 63 -2.44 23.25 13.31
C LYS A 63 -2.95 24.19 14.39
N ALA A 64 -4.20 24.04 14.81
CA ALA A 64 -4.76 24.84 15.91
C ALA A 64 -4.09 24.55 17.26
N LEU A 65 -3.58 23.33 17.48
CA LEU A 65 -2.92 22.92 18.72
C LEU A 65 -1.43 23.29 18.75
N THR A 66 -0.73 23.17 17.61
CA THR A 66 0.74 23.31 17.55
C THR A 66 1.20 24.64 16.95
N GLY A 67 0.33 25.32 16.20
CA GLY A 67 0.67 26.55 15.47
C GLY A 67 1.43 26.33 14.16
N VAL A 68 1.72 25.08 13.77
CA VAL A 68 2.43 24.74 12.53
C VAL A 68 1.58 23.84 11.62
N GLU A 69 1.93 23.72 10.35
CA GLU A 69 1.25 22.79 9.45
C GLU A 69 1.39 21.34 9.92
N PHE A 70 0.37 20.52 9.70
CA PHE A 70 0.37 19.14 10.21
C PHE A 70 1.38 18.26 9.49
N ALA A 71 1.29 18.12 8.16
CA ALA A 71 2.17 17.27 7.37
C ALA A 71 2.82 18.02 6.21
N SER A 72 4.07 17.67 5.87
CA SER A 72 4.76 18.20 4.68
C SER A 72 4.25 17.60 3.38
N CYS A 73 3.77 16.35 3.44
CA CYS A 73 3.25 15.60 2.31
C CYS A 73 1.97 14.86 2.70
N TYR A 74 1.05 14.74 1.75
CA TYR A 74 -0.13 13.90 1.85
C TYR A 74 -0.14 12.90 0.69
N SER A 75 -0.31 11.63 0.98
CA SER A 75 -0.36 10.56 -0.03
C SER A 75 -1.64 9.75 0.13
N HIS A 76 -2.36 9.55 -0.96
CA HIS A 76 -3.67 8.91 -0.95
C HIS A 76 -3.75 7.78 -1.96
N ALA A 77 -4.05 6.58 -1.49
CA ALA A 77 -4.29 5.42 -2.34
C ALA A 77 -5.66 5.52 -3.03
N GLY A 78 -5.71 5.06 -4.27
CA GLY A 78 -6.95 4.91 -5.03
C GLY A 78 -7.89 3.88 -4.39
N MET A 79 -9.16 3.99 -4.72
CA MET A 79 -10.20 3.08 -4.25
C MET A 79 -10.16 1.75 -5.01
N ILE A 80 -10.44 0.67 -4.29
CA ILE A 80 -10.66 -0.66 -4.90
C ILE A 80 -12.16 -0.90 -5.06
N GLY A 81 -12.58 -1.20 -6.29
CA GLY A 81 -13.94 -1.60 -6.66
C GLY A 81 -14.04 -3.09 -7.01
N LEU A 82 -15.27 -3.57 -7.19
CA LEU A 82 -15.62 -4.91 -7.67
C LEU A 82 -16.81 -4.78 -8.62
N ASP A 83 -16.75 -5.44 -9.78
CA ASP A 83 -17.86 -5.56 -10.74
C ASP A 83 -18.51 -4.21 -11.11
N GLY A 84 -17.70 -3.17 -11.36
CA GLY A 84 -18.22 -1.85 -11.74
C GLY A 84 -18.60 -0.96 -10.55
N GLU A 85 -18.51 -1.46 -9.32
CA GLU A 85 -18.97 -0.75 -8.13
C GLU A 85 -17.88 -0.57 -7.06
N LYS A 86 -18.00 0.48 -6.24
CA LYS A 86 -17.20 0.62 -5.02
C LYS A 86 -17.46 -0.56 -4.07
N MET A 87 -16.39 -1.14 -3.53
CA MET A 87 -16.50 -2.13 -2.45
C MET A 87 -16.99 -1.48 -1.15
N SER A 88 -18.00 -2.05 -0.50
CA SER A 88 -18.48 -1.58 0.81
C SER A 88 -19.24 -2.66 1.59
N LYS A 89 -19.22 -2.55 2.92
CA LYS A 89 -19.99 -3.45 3.80
C LYS A 89 -21.47 -3.45 3.48
N SER A 90 -22.05 -2.27 3.22
CA SER A 90 -23.49 -2.12 2.95
C SER A 90 -23.92 -2.78 1.64
N LYS A 91 -23.02 -2.88 0.65
CA LYS A 91 -23.28 -3.58 -0.62
C LYS A 91 -23.05 -5.09 -0.55
N GLY A 92 -22.46 -5.60 0.54
CA GLY A 92 -22.16 -7.02 0.70
C GLY A 92 -21.13 -7.57 -0.31
N ASN A 93 -20.42 -6.71 -1.03
CA ASN A 93 -19.52 -7.06 -2.13
C ASN A 93 -18.03 -7.05 -1.72
N LEU A 94 -17.75 -7.28 -0.44
CA LEU A 94 -16.38 -7.28 0.07
C LEU A 94 -15.68 -8.61 -0.23
N VAL A 95 -14.50 -8.51 -0.83
CA VAL A 95 -13.54 -9.62 -0.89
C VAL A 95 -12.60 -9.50 0.30
N PHE A 96 -12.59 -10.52 1.16
CA PHE A 96 -11.73 -10.54 2.34
C PHE A 96 -10.41 -11.23 2.05
N VAL A 97 -9.30 -10.60 2.42
CA VAL A 97 -7.95 -11.21 2.34
C VAL A 97 -7.92 -12.56 3.06
N SER A 98 -8.55 -12.68 4.23
CA SER A 98 -8.64 -13.94 4.96
C SER A 98 -9.33 -15.06 4.17
N LYS A 99 -10.37 -14.71 3.40
CA LYS A 99 -11.09 -15.67 2.56
C LYS A 99 -10.24 -16.11 1.37
N LEU A 100 -9.58 -15.16 0.69
CA LEU A 100 -8.61 -15.49 -0.38
C LEU A 100 -7.51 -16.44 0.14
N ARG A 101 -6.97 -16.16 1.33
CA ARG A 101 -5.94 -17.02 1.96
C ARG A 101 -6.47 -18.41 2.30
N GLN A 102 -7.69 -18.52 2.82
CA GLN A 102 -8.34 -19.81 3.11
C GLN A 102 -8.60 -20.62 1.83
N ASP A 103 -8.91 -19.93 0.73
CA ASP A 103 -9.16 -20.54 -0.58
C ASP A 103 -7.85 -20.90 -1.32
N GLY A 104 -6.68 -20.78 -0.65
CA GLY A 104 -5.39 -21.23 -1.17
C GLY A 104 -4.58 -20.17 -1.93
N VAL A 105 -5.07 -18.93 -2.02
CA VAL A 105 -4.36 -17.87 -2.75
C VAL A 105 -3.09 -17.47 -1.98
N SER A 106 -1.94 -17.52 -2.67
CA SER A 106 -0.65 -17.10 -2.12
C SER A 106 -0.65 -15.59 -1.78
N PRO A 107 -0.05 -15.14 -0.65
CA PRO A 107 0.02 -13.72 -0.33
C PRO A 107 0.81 -12.94 -1.37
N ALA A 108 1.83 -13.56 -1.99
CA ALA A 108 2.63 -12.95 -3.04
C ALA A 108 1.76 -12.58 -4.25
N VAL A 109 0.82 -13.46 -4.64
CA VAL A 109 -0.14 -13.20 -5.72
C VAL A 109 -1.06 -12.04 -5.37
N ILE A 110 -1.56 -11.97 -4.12
CA ILE A 110 -2.40 -10.85 -3.66
C ILE A 110 -1.61 -9.53 -3.71
N ARG A 111 -0.33 -9.52 -3.29
CA ARG A 111 0.53 -8.33 -3.37
C ARG A 111 0.75 -7.90 -4.81
N LEU A 112 1.13 -8.83 -5.70
CA LEU A 112 1.35 -8.56 -7.11
C LEU A 112 0.10 -8.01 -7.79
N ALA A 113 -1.07 -8.59 -7.52
CA ALA A 113 -2.35 -8.08 -8.00
C ALA A 113 -2.60 -6.62 -7.55
N LEU A 114 -2.28 -6.29 -6.30
CA LEU A 114 -2.43 -4.94 -5.78
C LEU A 114 -1.39 -3.93 -6.30
N PHE A 115 -0.22 -4.40 -6.74
CA PHE A 115 0.87 -3.60 -7.31
C PHE A 115 0.85 -3.52 -8.84
N ALA A 116 -0.12 -4.16 -9.51
CA ALA A 116 -0.19 -4.15 -10.97
C ALA A 116 -0.35 -2.73 -11.56
N ASP A 117 -0.99 -1.83 -10.81
CA ASP A 117 -1.23 -0.44 -11.18
C ASP A 117 -0.69 0.51 -10.11
N LYS A 118 -0.49 1.78 -10.52
CA LYS A 118 -0.07 2.86 -9.63
C LYS A 118 -0.99 2.95 -8.41
N TYR A 119 -0.40 3.13 -7.22
CA TYR A 119 -1.15 3.08 -5.96
C TYR A 119 -2.29 4.12 -5.88
N SER A 120 -2.14 5.27 -6.53
CA SER A 120 -3.08 6.38 -6.53
C SER A 120 -4.24 6.22 -7.53
N SER A 121 -4.21 5.20 -8.38
CA SER A 121 -5.27 4.91 -9.35
C SER A 121 -6.38 4.06 -8.74
N ASP A 122 -7.62 4.50 -8.93
CA ASP A 122 -8.80 3.68 -8.67
C ASP A 122 -8.80 2.47 -9.60
N ARG A 123 -9.10 1.29 -9.06
CA ARG A 123 -9.04 0.04 -9.84
C ARG A 123 -10.06 -1.00 -9.39
N MET A 124 -10.36 -1.91 -10.31
CA MET A 124 -11.25 -3.04 -10.03
C MET A 124 -10.43 -4.23 -9.58
N TRP A 125 -10.84 -4.82 -8.47
CA TRP A 125 -10.48 -6.18 -8.15
C TRP A 125 -11.25 -7.12 -9.07
N SER A 126 -10.57 -8.08 -9.67
CA SER A 126 -11.20 -9.11 -10.50
C SER A 126 -10.46 -10.44 -10.38
N LYS A 127 -11.10 -11.52 -10.83
CA LYS A 127 -10.45 -12.82 -10.91
C LYS A 127 -9.30 -12.79 -11.93
N GLU A 128 -9.51 -12.11 -13.05
CA GLU A 128 -8.53 -11.98 -14.12
C GLU A 128 -7.25 -11.28 -13.63
N LEU A 129 -7.39 -10.23 -12.79
CA LEU A 129 -6.25 -9.57 -12.15
C LEU A 129 -5.45 -10.54 -11.28
N LEU A 130 -6.16 -11.38 -10.51
CA LEU A 130 -5.52 -12.36 -9.64
C LEU A 130 -4.83 -13.47 -10.45
N ASP A 131 -5.46 -13.95 -11.51
CA ASP A 131 -4.91 -14.95 -12.42
C ASP A 131 -3.65 -14.42 -13.13
N SER A 132 -3.70 -13.18 -13.66
CA SER A 132 -2.52 -12.53 -14.26
C SER A 132 -1.37 -12.34 -13.27
N ALA A 133 -1.67 -12.00 -12.02
CA ALA A 133 -0.65 -11.90 -10.97
C ALA A 133 -0.04 -13.26 -10.62
N ALA A 134 -0.82 -14.34 -10.66
CA ALA A 134 -0.33 -15.70 -10.44
C ALA A 134 0.58 -16.17 -11.60
N GLU A 135 0.16 -15.95 -12.85
CA GLU A 135 0.98 -16.25 -14.03
C GLU A 135 2.30 -15.49 -14.03
N PHE A 136 2.26 -14.20 -13.65
CA PHE A 136 3.47 -13.39 -13.52
C PHE A 136 4.41 -13.93 -12.43
N LEU A 137 3.85 -14.35 -11.29
CA LEU A 137 4.61 -14.96 -10.21
C LEU A 137 5.27 -16.28 -10.65
N ASP A 138 4.53 -17.15 -11.32
CA ASP A 138 5.04 -18.43 -11.81
C ASP A 138 6.19 -18.22 -12.81
N ARG A 139 6.06 -17.21 -13.68
CA ARG A 139 7.13 -16.82 -14.60
C ARG A 139 8.37 -16.32 -13.87
N LEU A 140 8.22 -15.49 -12.84
CA LEU A 140 9.33 -15.04 -12.01
C LEU A 140 10.03 -16.21 -11.32
N LEU A 141 9.27 -17.12 -10.72
CA LEU A 141 9.80 -18.31 -10.05
C LEU A 141 10.56 -19.21 -11.03
N SER A 142 10.02 -19.39 -12.24
CA SER A 142 10.68 -20.13 -13.32
C SER A 142 12.03 -19.50 -13.67
N ALA A 143 12.10 -18.18 -13.87
CA ALA A 143 13.35 -17.47 -14.12
C ALA A 143 14.35 -17.58 -12.96
N LEU A 144 13.88 -17.42 -11.72
CA LEU A 144 14.70 -17.52 -10.50
C LEU A 144 15.24 -18.92 -10.23
N SER A 145 14.58 -19.97 -10.73
CA SER A 145 15.01 -21.37 -10.57
C SER A 145 16.21 -21.77 -11.45
N ARG A 146 16.61 -20.91 -12.40
CA ARG A 146 17.71 -21.16 -13.33
C ARG A 146 19.06 -20.86 -12.67
N GLN A 147 20.09 -21.63 -13.03
CA GLN A 147 21.45 -21.39 -12.55
C GLN A 147 22.06 -20.12 -13.16
N GLU A 148 21.82 -19.92 -14.45
CA GLU A 148 22.29 -18.76 -15.22
C GLU A 148 21.09 -17.89 -15.59
N VAL A 149 21.20 -16.59 -15.33
CA VAL A 149 20.14 -15.60 -15.59
C VAL A 149 20.70 -14.35 -16.24
N ALA A 150 19.83 -13.57 -16.87
CA ALA A 150 20.21 -12.28 -17.44
C ALA A 150 20.77 -11.33 -16.37
N PRO A 151 21.60 -10.34 -16.74
CA PRO A 151 22.18 -9.37 -15.81
C PRO A 151 21.14 -8.76 -14.87
N THR A 152 21.46 -8.74 -13.58
CA THR A 152 20.54 -8.41 -12.49
C THR A 152 20.77 -7.01 -11.91
N PHE A 153 21.99 -6.49 -11.97
CA PHE A 153 22.33 -5.18 -11.41
C PHE A 153 21.46 -4.03 -11.96
N GLU A 154 21.36 -3.91 -13.29
CA GLU A 154 20.54 -2.86 -13.94
C GLU A 154 19.06 -2.98 -13.59
N VAL A 155 18.57 -4.21 -13.41
CA VAL A 155 17.17 -4.49 -13.06
C VAL A 155 16.91 -4.03 -11.63
N VAL A 156 17.78 -4.37 -10.68
CA VAL A 156 17.64 -3.91 -9.28
C VAL A 156 17.71 -2.38 -9.20
N GLN A 157 18.63 -1.75 -9.94
CA GLN A 157 18.71 -0.30 -9.99
C GLN A 157 17.43 0.33 -10.54
N GLU A 158 16.85 -0.27 -11.58
CA GLU A 158 15.59 0.17 -12.17
C GLU A 158 14.41 0.01 -11.20
N LEU A 159 14.36 -1.08 -10.43
CA LEU A 159 13.37 -1.28 -9.37
C LEU A 159 13.41 -0.14 -8.34
N VAL A 160 14.62 0.20 -7.87
CA VAL A 160 14.81 1.29 -6.90
C VAL A 160 14.40 2.63 -7.51
N ASN A 161 14.81 2.91 -8.75
CA ASN A 161 14.47 4.17 -9.43
C ASN A 161 12.96 4.32 -9.63
N ALA A 162 12.28 3.26 -10.06
CA ALA A 162 10.84 3.25 -10.28
C ALA A 162 10.07 3.44 -8.96
N LEU A 163 10.49 2.78 -7.88
CA LEU A 163 9.86 2.95 -6.57
C LEU A 163 10.11 4.33 -5.97
N ALA A 164 11.29 4.92 -6.19
CA ALA A 164 11.59 6.29 -5.78
C ALA A 164 10.78 7.34 -6.56
N ASP A 165 10.32 7.01 -7.78
CA ASP A 165 9.49 7.85 -8.63
C ASP A 165 7.99 7.61 -8.35
N ASP A 166 7.52 8.10 -7.21
CA ASP A 166 6.10 8.02 -6.78
C ASP A 166 5.51 6.59 -6.83
N LEU A 167 6.31 5.61 -6.38
CA LEU A 167 5.93 4.21 -6.29
C LEU A 167 5.42 3.65 -7.65
N ASP A 168 6.16 3.92 -8.74
CA ASP A 168 5.84 3.43 -10.09
C ASP A 168 6.04 1.91 -10.22
N THR A 169 5.10 1.19 -9.64
CA THR A 169 5.02 -0.27 -9.67
C THR A 169 4.76 -0.83 -11.09
N PRO A 170 4.01 -0.19 -12.00
CA PRO A 170 3.98 -0.61 -13.41
C PRO A 170 5.37 -0.68 -14.05
N ARG A 171 6.24 0.30 -13.80
CA ARG A 171 7.61 0.31 -14.30
C ARG A 171 8.46 -0.81 -13.69
N VAL A 172 8.24 -1.15 -12.42
CA VAL A 172 8.84 -2.34 -11.78
C VAL A 172 8.43 -3.63 -12.50
N PHE A 173 7.13 -3.81 -12.79
CA PHE A 173 6.62 -4.99 -13.48
C PHE A 173 7.19 -5.12 -14.90
N LEU A 174 7.34 -4.01 -15.61
CA LEU A 174 7.98 -3.97 -16.93
C LEU A 174 9.45 -4.40 -16.85
N ALA A 175 10.22 -3.86 -15.90
CA ALA A 175 11.62 -4.21 -15.71
C ALA A 175 11.81 -5.71 -15.42
N LEU A 176 10.99 -6.26 -14.52
CA LEU A 176 10.98 -7.68 -14.18
C LEU A 176 10.55 -8.56 -15.35
N SER A 177 9.49 -8.18 -16.08
CA SER A 177 9.01 -8.91 -17.26
C SER A 177 10.07 -8.99 -18.35
N ASN A 178 10.78 -7.88 -18.60
CA ASN A 178 11.89 -7.82 -19.54
C ASN A 178 13.07 -8.67 -19.09
N TRP A 179 13.38 -8.69 -17.79
CA TRP A 179 14.41 -9.54 -17.23
C TRP A 179 14.08 -11.03 -17.37
N CYS A 180 12.82 -11.43 -17.10
CA CYS A 180 12.34 -12.79 -17.35
C CYS A 180 12.53 -13.17 -18.82
N ALA A 181 12.11 -12.31 -19.76
CA ALA A 181 12.26 -12.55 -21.20
C ALA A 181 13.72 -12.73 -21.63
N ARG A 182 14.63 -11.88 -21.12
CA ARG A 182 16.07 -11.98 -21.39
C ARG A 182 16.67 -13.27 -20.85
N THR A 183 16.25 -13.67 -19.65
CA THR A 183 16.65 -14.93 -19.01
C THR A 183 16.13 -16.14 -19.78
N GLU A 184 14.88 -16.09 -20.25
CA GLU A 184 14.26 -17.11 -21.11
C GLU A 184 15.03 -17.27 -22.44
N ALA A 185 15.48 -16.15 -23.02
CA ALA A 185 16.31 -16.12 -24.22
C ALA A 185 17.77 -16.59 -24.00
N GLY A 186 18.15 -16.95 -22.76
CA GLY A 186 19.46 -17.51 -22.45
C GLY A 186 20.57 -16.48 -22.25
N GLN A 187 20.23 -15.20 -22.01
CA GLN A 187 21.24 -14.25 -21.56
C GLN A 187 21.75 -14.64 -20.17
N MET A 188 23.04 -14.43 -19.94
CA MET A 188 23.75 -14.83 -18.71
C MET A 188 24.54 -13.64 -18.14
N GLY A 189 25.00 -13.77 -16.89
CA GLY A 189 25.82 -12.75 -16.22
C GLY A 189 25.15 -12.04 -15.05
N GLY A 190 24.01 -12.54 -14.55
CA GLY A 190 23.37 -12.10 -13.32
C GLY A 190 23.34 -13.19 -12.24
N SER A 191 22.72 -12.87 -11.10
CA SER A 191 22.52 -13.81 -9.99
C SER A 191 21.05 -13.84 -9.57
N PRO A 192 20.35 -14.98 -9.67
CA PRO A 192 18.92 -15.06 -9.32
C PRO A 192 18.66 -14.63 -7.86
N GLY A 193 19.62 -14.90 -6.97
CA GLY A 193 19.51 -14.49 -5.57
C GLY A 193 19.48 -12.97 -5.35
N GLU A 194 20.02 -12.17 -6.27
CA GLU A 194 19.91 -10.70 -6.19
C GLU A 194 18.48 -10.23 -6.45
N ILE A 195 17.80 -10.83 -7.44
CA ILE A 195 16.40 -10.50 -7.74
C ILE A 195 15.49 -11.00 -6.63
N SER A 196 15.65 -12.24 -6.14
CA SER A 196 14.86 -12.75 -5.00
C SER A 196 14.98 -11.83 -3.77
N ARG A 197 16.20 -11.42 -3.40
CA ARG A 197 16.41 -10.47 -2.29
C ARG A 197 15.82 -9.09 -2.56
N ALA A 198 15.90 -8.59 -3.80
CA ALA A 198 15.31 -7.30 -4.16
C ALA A 198 13.78 -7.33 -4.07
N LEU A 199 13.14 -8.41 -4.53
CA LEU A 199 11.68 -8.61 -4.43
C LEU A 199 11.23 -8.67 -2.96
N ASP A 200 11.98 -9.37 -2.11
CA ASP A 200 11.68 -9.42 -0.68
C ASP A 200 11.89 -8.05 0.00
N THR A 201 13.03 -7.41 -0.26
CA THR A 201 13.42 -6.13 0.37
C THR A 201 12.50 -4.99 -0.02
N TYR A 202 12.18 -4.84 -1.30
CA TYR A 202 11.50 -3.65 -1.82
C TYR A 202 9.98 -3.83 -1.99
N LEU A 203 9.51 -5.07 -2.20
CA LEU A 203 8.09 -5.35 -2.44
C LEU A 203 7.46 -6.25 -1.36
N GLY A 204 8.27 -6.84 -0.49
CA GLY A 204 7.80 -7.82 0.50
C GLY A 204 7.27 -9.09 -0.15
N ILE A 205 7.87 -9.50 -1.28
CA ILE A 205 7.54 -10.72 -2.01
C ILE A 205 8.68 -11.71 -1.80
N THR A 206 8.54 -12.56 -0.79
CA THR A 206 9.51 -13.59 -0.43
C THR A 206 9.33 -14.82 -1.32
N LEU A 207 10.34 -15.15 -2.14
CA LEU A 207 10.35 -16.23 -3.13
C LEU A 207 11.56 -17.14 -2.96
#